data_AF-A0A1I3SKY9-F1
#
_entry.id   AF-A0A1I3SKY9-F1
#
_cell.length_a   1.000
_cell.length_b   1.000
_cell.length_c   1.000
_cell.angle_alpha   90.00
_cell.angle_beta   90.00
_cell.angle_gamma   90.00
#
_symmetry.space_group_name_H-M   'P 1'
#
loop_
_entity.id
_entity.type
_entity.pdbx_description
1 polymer ?
#
loop_
_entity_poly.entity_id
_entity_poly.type
_entity_poly.pdbx_seq_one_letter_code
_entity_poly.pdbx_strand_id
1 'polypeptide(L)'
;MRQTDDAHDDVLLDDDVVPPPPAGEPYPAGTVAAPVPDLPAVPDLPAVPDPPAVPDPPAVPGQPDDAPVGALGAALAEAVALDPALPGAGVTEPDTEPDTAPDGGDAGDRLPPWVARVIDAYPRPTYPMAREWDVSIQGLVRLVPFVPRFATAPLALLDRFGAVTLSPQKVGLDGKDVTWDRVVEVRTEPAWTCLSAEMFEADLARFVTVIPPVPGRGWVLRRISELLMSLYLSVLPPEDAPEDALEDALAEVQADAEAGLLSRVVTTVVYRRRFGTGEATVSAPSALLQLVLPGTAGTIVETARAHGVPVRHVPAVDTSIGSVIRRGASWRRAVSGLRDDLTSRWGGGRQDG
;
A
#
# COMPACT_ATOMS: atom_id res chain seq x y z
N MET A 1 25.77 64.05 -19.52
CA MET A 1 24.87 63.05 -18.90
C MET A 1 25.77 61.86 -18.57
N ARG A 2 25.94 61.58 -17.28
CA ARG A 2 27.02 60.73 -16.74
C ARG A 2 26.74 59.26 -17.01
N GLN A 3 27.78 58.59 -17.48
CA GLN A 3 27.97 57.16 -17.65
C GLN A 3 28.37 56.59 -16.28
N THR A 4 27.67 55.56 -15.81
CA THR A 4 28.10 54.70 -14.70
C THR A 4 27.90 53.27 -15.16
N ASP A 5 29.04 52.66 -15.51
CA ASP A 5 29.31 51.23 -15.42
C ASP A 5 28.95 50.76 -14.02
N ASP A 6 28.19 49.66 -13.92
CA ASP A 6 28.19 48.81 -12.73
C ASP A 6 28.58 47.41 -13.19
N ALA A 7 29.75 47.01 -12.71
CA ALA A 7 30.38 45.72 -12.94
C ALA A 7 29.71 44.68 -12.03
N HIS A 8 29.21 43.60 -12.63
CA HIS A 8 28.91 42.38 -11.89
C HIS A 8 30.20 41.56 -11.77
N ASP A 9 30.70 41.44 -10.54
CA ASP A 9 31.72 40.47 -10.14
C ASP A 9 31.15 39.05 -10.28
N ASP A 10 31.70 38.30 -11.23
CA ASP A 10 31.59 36.85 -11.33
C ASP A 10 32.45 36.23 -10.22
N VAL A 11 31.82 35.76 -9.15
CA VAL A 11 32.44 34.91 -8.14
C VAL A 11 32.46 33.49 -8.70
N LEU A 12 33.58 33.13 -9.34
CA LEU A 12 33.98 31.75 -9.61
C LEU A 12 34.07 31.00 -8.27
N LEU A 13 33.09 30.13 -8.02
CA LEU A 13 33.20 29.10 -6.98
C LEU A 13 34.14 28.03 -7.52
N ASP A 14 35.31 27.92 -6.90
CA ASP A 14 36.26 26.83 -7.09
C ASP A 14 35.56 25.47 -6.91
N ASP A 15 35.67 24.63 -7.94
CA ASP A 15 35.37 23.20 -7.87
C ASP A 15 36.21 22.56 -6.75
N ASP A 16 35.54 22.14 -5.67
CA ASP A 16 36.11 21.29 -4.63
C ASP A 16 36.48 19.93 -5.24
N VAL A 17 37.72 19.82 -5.71
CA VAL A 17 38.36 18.58 -6.13
C VAL A 17 38.47 17.67 -4.89
N VAL A 18 37.54 16.73 -4.78
CA VAL A 18 37.61 15.63 -3.80
C VAL A 18 38.89 14.82 -4.08
N PRO A 19 39.85 14.74 -3.14
CA PRO A 19 41.04 13.93 -3.34
C PRO A 19 40.67 12.45 -3.41
N PRO A 20 41.31 11.65 -4.29
CA PRO A 20 41.08 10.22 -4.35
C PRO A 20 41.48 9.55 -3.01
N PRO A 21 40.79 8.47 -2.61
CA PRO A 21 41.12 7.76 -1.39
C PRO A 21 42.55 7.22 -1.45
N PRO A 22 43.28 7.23 -0.32
CA PRO A 22 44.66 6.74 -0.26
C PRO A 22 44.70 5.26 -0.65
N ALA A 23 45.71 4.91 -1.46
CA ALA A 23 45.99 3.54 -1.87
C ALA A 23 46.11 2.62 -0.65
N GLY A 24 45.34 1.52 -0.69
CA GLY A 24 45.19 0.57 0.40
C GLY A 24 46.51 0.11 1.00
N GLU A 25 46.58 0.20 2.32
CA GLU A 25 47.62 -0.46 3.10
C GLU A 25 47.48 -1.99 2.95
N PRO A 26 48.60 -2.71 2.80
CA PRO A 26 48.57 -4.17 2.71
C PRO A 26 48.06 -4.77 4.02
N TYR A 27 47.01 -5.59 3.90
CA TYR A 27 46.48 -6.43 4.98
C TYR A 27 47.62 -7.25 5.64
N PRO A 28 47.77 -7.22 6.98
CA PRO A 28 48.73 -8.07 7.64
C PRO A 28 48.32 -9.54 7.49
N ALA A 29 49.21 -10.31 6.85
CA ALA A 29 49.09 -11.75 6.74
C ALA A 29 49.19 -12.42 8.11
N GLY A 30 48.25 -13.31 8.39
CA GLY A 30 48.48 -14.48 9.25
C GLY A 30 48.35 -14.28 10.75
N THR A 31 47.11 -14.18 11.25
CA THR A 31 46.82 -14.63 12.62
C THR A 31 46.61 -16.13 12.58
N VAL A 32 47.65 -16.88 12.97
CA VAL A 32 47.59 -18.33 13.17
C VAL A 32 46.60 -18.61 14.30
N ALA A 33 45.51 -19.32 13.97
CA ALA A 33 44.50 -19.73 14.92
C ALA A 33 45.13 -20.60 16.02
N ALA A 34 44.89 -20.23 17.28
CA ALA A 34 45.30 -21.02 18.43
C ALA A 34 44.63 -22.42 18.40
N PRO A 35 45.33 -23.48 18.86
CA PRO A 35 44.78 -24.83 18.89
C PRO A 35 43.54 -24.88 19.81
N VAL A 36 42.43 -25.36 19.24
CA VAL A 36 41.17 -25.61 19.95
C VAL A 36 41.43 -26.71 20.98
N PRO A 37 41.11 -26.50 22.28
CA PRO A 37 41.24 -27.53 23.29
C PRO A 37 40.26 -28.68 23.01
N ASP A 38 40.76 -29.93 23.12
CA ASP A 38 39.96 -31.14 23.00
C ASP A 38 38.80 -31.11 23.99
N LEU A 39 37.57 -31.10 23.45
CA LEU A 39 36.35 -31.22 24.24
C LEU A 39 36.23 -32.65 24.77
N PRO A 40 35.80 -32.84 26.03
CA PRO A 40 35.58 -34.17 26.60
C PRO A 40 34.51 -34.91 25.82
N ALA A 41 34.73 -36.22 25.62
CA ALA A 41 33.81 -37.11 24.93
C ALA A 41 32.40 -37.01 25.52
N VAL A 42 31.44 -36.64 24.68
CA VAL A 42 30.02 -36.59 25.03
C VAL A 42 29.56 -38.03 25.31
N PRO A 43 29.00 -38.33 26.49
CA PRO A 43 28.48 -39.67 26.77
C PRO A 43 27.30 -39.99 25.84
N ASP A 44 27.27 -41.22 25.33
CA ASP A 44 26.21 -41.74 24.48
C ASP A 44 24.84 -41.58 25.18
N LEU A 45 24.03 -40.65 24.66
CA LEU A 45 22.66 -40.49 25.11
C LEU A 45 21.84 -41.69 24.60
N PRO A 46 20.96 -42.27 25.44
CA PRO A 46 20.06 -43.33 25.01
C PRO A 46 19.18 -42.83 23.86
N ALA A 47 18.94 -43.71 22.89
CA ALA A 47 18.12 -43.44 21.71
C ALA A 47 16.76 -42.85 22.13
N VAL A 48 16.50 -41.63 21.64
CA VAL A 48 15.20 -40.97 21.81
C VAL A 48 14.18 -41.81 21.04
N PRO A 49 13.09 -42.29 21.67
CA PRO A 49 12.06 -43.03 20.97
C PRO A 49 11.43 -42.15 19.88
N ASP A 50 11.13 -42.76 18.73
CA ASP A 50 10.52 -42.07 17.60
C ASP A 50 9.27 -41.30 18.04
N PRO A 51 9.13 -40.02 17.68
CA PRO A 51 7.95 -39.25 18.01
C PRO A 51 6.72 -39.93 17.37
N PRO A 52 5.59 -39.99 18.07
CA PRO A 52 4.37 -40.55 17.50
C PRO A 52 4.02 -39.80 16.22
N ALA A 53 3.59 -40.54 15.19
CA ALA A 53 3.18 -40.00 13.91
C ALA A 53 2.20 -38.84 14.13
N VAL A 54 2.62 -37.65 13.70
CA VAL A 54 1.76 -36.46 13.71
C VAL A 54 0.60 -36.77 12.75
N PRO A 55 -0.66 -36.73 13.21
CA PRO A 55 -1.79 -36.91 12.32
C PRO A 55 -1.73 -35.84 11.23
N ASP A 56 -1.97 -36.23 9.98
CA ASP A 56 -2.07 -35.28 8.88
C ASP A 56 -3.01 -34.13 9.27
N PRO A 57 -2.59 -32.87 9.08
CA PRO A 57 -3.45 -31.74 9.37
C PRO A 57 -4.75 -31.89 8.58
N PRO A 58 -5.92 -31.58 9.18
CA PRO A 58 -7.17 -31.64 8.45
C PRO A 58 -7.05 -30.79 7.19
N ALA A 59 -7.45 -31.35 6.05
CA ALA A 59 -7.49 -30.65 4.78
C ALA A 59 -8.17 -29.28 4.98
N VAL A 60 -7.43 -28.21 4.78
CA VAL A 60 -7.96 -26.85 4.81
C VAL A 60 -9.09 -26.81 3.78
N PRO A 61 -10.34 -26.47 4.15
CA PRO A 61 -11.43 -26.35 3.20
C PRO A 61 -11.03 -25.34 2.12
N GLY A 62 -10.90 -25.82 0.88
CA GLY A 62 -10.78 -25.04 -0.36
C GLY A 62 -10.05 -23.71 -0.24
N GLN A 63 -8.75 -23.72 -0.52
CA GLN A 63 -8.06 -22.50 -0.93
C GLN A 63 -8.83 -21.93 -2.15
N PRO A 64 -9.34 -20.69 -2.10
CA PRO A 64 -10.18 -20.12 -3.15
C PRO A 64 -9.34 -19.66 -4.37
N ASP A 65 -8.49 -20.54 -4.89
CA ASP A 65 -7.60 -20.26 -6.03
C ASP A 65 -8.35 -20.27 -7.38
N ASP A 66 -9.63 -20.65 -7.40
CA ASP A 66 -10.44 -20.77 -8.62
C ASP A 66 -11.71 -19.88 -8.60
N ALA A 67 -11.84 -18.94 -7.66
CA ALA A 67 -12.93 -17.97 -7.75
C ALA A 67 -12.69 -17.13 -9.03
N PRO A 68 -13.57 -17.19 -10.04
CA PRO A 68 -13.34 -16.43 -11.25
C PRO A 68 -13.41 -14.95 -10.89
N VAL A 69 -12.40 -14.20 -11.31
CA VAL A 69 -12.26 -12.73 -11.26
C VAL A 69 -13.54 -11.96 -11.68
N GLY A 70 -14.54 -12.63 -12.26
CA GLY A 70 -15.86 -12.07 -12.59
C GLY A 70 -16.91 -12.09 -11.47
N ALA A 71 -16.78 -12.91 -10.42
CA ALA A 71 -17.82 -13.06 -9.39
C ALA A 71 -18.03 -11.76 -8.58
N LEU A 72 -16.93 -11.07 -8.28
CA LEU A 72 -16.96 -9.79 -7.60
C LEU A 72 -17.53 -8.67 -8.49
N GLY A 73 -17.17 -8.65 -9.77
CA GLY A 73 -17.75 -7.70 -10.73
C GLY A 73 -19.26 -7.88 -10.88
N ALA A 74 -19.74 -9.12 -10.92
CA ALA A 74 -21.16 -9.43 -10.91
C ALA A 74 -21.84 -8.96 -9.61
N ALA A 75 -21.25 -9.25 -8.45
CA ALA A 75 -21.80 -8.82 -7.15
C ALA A 75 -21.82 -7.30 -6.98
N LEU A 76 -20.80 -6.58 -7.46
CA LEU A 76 -20.76 -5.12 -7.47
C LEU A 76 -21.82 -4.55 -8.40
N ALA A 77 -21.92 -5.08 -9.62
CA ALA A 77 -22.92 -4.63 -10.59
C ALA A 77 -24.34 -4.90 -10.08
N GLU A 78 -24.61 -6.07 -9.51
CA GLU A 78 -25.88 -6.40 -8.88
C GLU A 78 -26.19 -5.46 -7.71
N ALA A 79 -25.22 -5.24 -6.82
CA ALA A 79 -25.38 -4.33 -5.68
C ALA A 79 -25.66 -2.88 -6.11
N VAL A 80 -25.15 -2.45 -7.26
CA VAL A 80 -25.45 -1.13 -7.84
C VAL A 80 -26.81 -1.14 -8.54
N ALA A 81 -27.15 -2.21 -9.26
CA ALA A 81 -28.44 -2.33 -9.96
C ALA A 81 -29.63 -2.43 -8.99
N LEU A 82 -29.41 -2.98 -7.79
CA LEU A 82 -30.40 -3.05 -6.72
C LEU A 82 -30.56 -1.73 -5.95
N ASP A 83 -29.75 -0.70 -6.23
CA ASP A 83 -29.96 0.64 -5.67
C ASP A 83 -31.22 1.22 -6.32
N PRO A 84 -32.30 1.50 -5.56
CA PRO A 84 -33.53 2.04 -6.15
C PRO A 84 -33.19 3.32 -6.90
N ALA A 85 -33.38 3.31 -8.22
CA ALA A 85 -33.09 4.45 -9.09
C ALA A 85 -33.80 5.69 -8.55
N LEU A 86 -33.04 6.61 -7.96
CA LEU A 86 -33.55 7.89 -7.53
C LEU A 86 -33.53 8.86 -8.72
N PRO A 87 -34.67 9.43 -9.12
CA PRO A 87 -34.71 10.42 -10.18
C PRO A 87 -33.88 11.64 -9.77
N GLY A 88 -32.87 11.99 -10.57
CA GLY A 88 -32.04 13.19 -10.38
C GLY A 88 -30.63 12.96 -9.80
N ALA A 89 -30.20 11.72 -9.54
CA ALA A 89 -28.84 11.41 -9.06
C ALA A 89 -27.78 11.36 -10.19
N GLY A 90 -28.04 12.01 -11.33
CA GLY A 90 -27.03 12.24 -12.35
C GLY A 90 -26.02 13.25 -11.81
N VAL A 91 -24.92 12.76 -11.22
CA VAL A 91 -23.76 13.60 -10.97
C VAL A 91 -23.24 14.03 -12.34
N THR A 92 -23.57 15.25 -12.75
CA THR A 92 -22.89 15.93 -13.84
C THR A 92 -21.51 16.24 -13.32
N GLU A 93 -20.52 15.40 -13.65
CA GLU A 93 -19.14 15.78 -13.44
C GLU A 93 -18.91 17.06 -14.25
N PRO A 94 -18.33 18.12 -13.65
CA PRO A 94 -18.10 19.35 -14.39
C PRO A 94 -17.18 19.03 -15.56
N ASP A 95 -17.66 19.30 -16.78
CA ASP A 95 -16.88 19.24 -18.02
C ASP A 95 -15.61 20.07 -17.81
N THR A 96 -14.52 19.41 -17.46
CA THR A 96 -13.20 20.01 -17.38
C THR A 96 -12.62 19.78 -18.76
N GLU A 97 -12.57 20.85 -19.57
CA GLU A 97 -11.93 20.79 -20.89
C GLU A 97 -10.51 20.24 -20.74
N PRO A 98 -10.11 19.25 -21.56
CA PRO A 98 -8.77 18.70 -21.51
C PRO A 98 -7.78 19.73 -22.06
N ASP A 99 -7.05 20.39 -21.15
CA ASP A 99 -5.95 21.25 -21.52
C ASP A 99 -4.82 20.41 -22.12
N THR A 100 -4.46 20.73 -23.36
CA THR A 100 -3.56 19.91 -24.18
C THR A 100 -2.14 20.45 -24.02
N ALA A 101 -1.29 19.74 -23.27
CA ALA A 101 0.16 19.92 -23.26
C ALA A 101 0.88 18.56 -23.40
N PRO A 102 2.05 18.50 -24.06
CA PRO A 102 2.63 17.26 -24.54
C PRO A 102 3.60 16.59 -23.55
N ASP A 103 3.53 15.25 -23.59
CA ASP A 103 4.58 14.23 -23.45
C ASP A 103 5.48 14.23 -22.19
N GLY A 104 5.14 13.29 -21.32
CA GLY A 104 5.93 12.79 -20.21
C GLY A 104 5.04 11.83 -19.44
N GLY A 105 5.18 10.52 -19.68
CA GLY A 105 4.34 9.45 -19.12
C GLY A 105 4.42 9.34 -17.60
N ASP A 106 3.88 10.34 -16.90
CA ASP A 106 3.79 10.42 -15.46
C ASP A 106 2.57 9.61 -14.99
N ALA A 107 2.70 8.96 -13.83
CA ALA A 107 1.65 8.14 -13.24
C ALA A 107 0.33 8.91 -12.99
N GLY A 108 0.38 10.24 -13.05
CA GLY A 108 -0.76 11.16 -12.97
C GLY A 108 -1.87 10.92 -13.98
N ASP A 109 -1.57 10.44 -15.19
CA ASP A 109 -2.58 10.17 -16.24
C ASP A 109 -3.42 8.91 -15.97
N ARG A 110 -3.03 8.08 -15.00
CA ARG A 110 -3.68 6.77 -14.73
C ARG A 110 -4.82 6.85 -13.72
N LEU A 111 -4.85 7.92 -12.93
CA LEU A 111 -5.84 8.13 -11.89
C LEU A 111 -7.01 8.95 -12.45
N PRO A 112 -8.27 8.62 -12.13
CA PRO A 112 -9.38 9.55 -12.35
C PRO A 112 -9.03 10.92 -11.75
N PRO A 113 -9.33 12.05 -12.41
CA PRO A 113 -8.90 13.37 -11.96
C PRO A 113 -9.27 13.70 -10.51
N TRP A 114 -10.42 13.19 -10.03
CA TRP A 114 -10.82 13.38 -8.65
C TRP A 114 -9.95 12.59 -7.66
N VAL A 115 -9.51 11.38 -8.02
CA VAL A 115 -8.65 10.54 -7.16
C VAL A 115 -7.28 11.21 -7.02
N ALA A 116 -6.68 11.63 -8.14
CA ALA A 116 -5.40 12.35 -8.14
C ALA A 116 -5.46 13.59 -7.25
N ARG A 117 -6.50 14.44 -7.42
CA ARG A 117 -6.71 15.63 -6.59
C ARG A 117 -6.84 15.32 -5.10
N VAL A 118 -7.59 14.27 -4.76
CA VAL A 118 -7.83 13.90 -3.36
C VAL A 118 -6.55 13.39 -2.70
N ILE A 119 -5.74 12.61 -3.40
CA ILE A 119 -4.44 12.12 -2.90
C ILE A 119 -3.48 13.28 -2.72
N ASP A 120 -3.35 14.14 -3.73
CA ASP A 120 -2.41 15.27 -3.70
C ASP A 120 -2.75 16.26 -2.58
N ALA A 121 -4.04 16.54 -2.39
CA ALA A 121 -4.51 17.42 -1.34
C ALA A 121 -4.47 16.80 0.07
N TYR A 122 -4.29 15.47 0.19
CA TYR A 122 -4.34 14.83 1.51
C TYR A 122 -3.09 15.17 2.32
N PRO A 123 -3.25 15.65 3.58
CA PRO A 123 -2.09 15.96 4.41
C PRO A 123 -1.26 14.70 4.62
N ARG A 124 0.07 14.83 4.58
CA ARG A 124 1.01 13.74 4.85
C ARG A 124 1.42 13.76 6.33
N PRO A 125 1.66 12.61 6.96
CA PRO A 125 2.20 12.59 8.31
C PRO A 125 3.66 13.06 8.28
N THR A 126 4.08 13.81 9.30
CA THR A 126 5.45 14.35 9.41
C THR A 126 6.08 13.90 10.72
N TYR A 127 7.34 13.47 10.69
CA TYR A 127 8.12 13.17 11.89
C TYR A 127 8.93 14.40 12.33
N PRO A 128 9.02 14.72 13.64
CA PRO A 128 8.28 14.09 14.75
C PRO A 128 6.79 14.46 14.73
N MET A 129 5.93 13.52 15.16
CA MET A 129 4.48 13.74 15.23
C MET A 129 4.13 14.78 16.30
N ALA A 130 3.47 15.87 15.90
CA ALA A 130 2.96 16.90 16.82
C ALA A 130 1.47 16.74 17.15
N ARG A 131 0.70 16.17 16.21
CA ARG A 131 -0.76 15.98 16.30
C ARG A 131 -1.16 14.62 15.74
N GLU A 132 -2.39 14.21 16.01
CA GLU A 132 -2.98 13.06 15.36
C GLU A 132 -3.16 13.31 13.86
N TRP A 133 -2.83 12.28 13.10
CA TRP A 133 -3.02 12.16 11.67
C TRP A 133 -3.71 10.83 11.40
N ASP A 134 -4.72 10.83 10.55
CA ASP A 134 -5.43 9.65 10.14
C ASP A 134 -5.74 9.72 8.65
N VAL A 135 -5.82 8.56 8.01
CA VAL A 135 -6.36 8.38 6.67
C VAL A 135 -7.26 7.17 6.64
N SER A 136 -8.37 7.23 5.90
CA SER A 136 -9.23 6.09 5.62
C SER A 136 -9.88 6.23 4.25
N ILE A 137 -10.40 5.13 3.72
CA ILE A 137 -11.17 5.13 2.46
C ILE A 137 -12.38 6.07 2.56
N GLN A 138 -13.06 6.07 3.69
CA GLN A 138 -14.12 7.02 3.97
C GLN A 138 -13.62 8.47 3.89
N GLY A 139 -12.50 8.78 4.56
CA GLY A 139 -11.91 10.11 4.60
C GLY A 139 -11.64 10.64 3.19
N LEU A 140 -11.06 9.82 2.32
CA LEU A 140 -10.80 10.19 0.93
C LEU A 140 -12.08 10.36 0.11
N VAL A 141 -13.03 9.43 0.19
CA VAL A 141 -14.30 9.53 -0.56
C VAL A 141 -15.13 10.75 -0.13
N ARG A 142 -15.01 11.21 1.12
CA ARG A 142 -15.66 12.44 1.60
C ARG A 142 -15.11 13.71 0.95
N LEU A 143 -13.91 13.66 0.37
CA LEU A 143 -13.31 14.78 -0.36
C LEU A 143 -13.80 14.86 -1.81
N VAL A 144 -14.59 13.89 -2.27
CA VAL A 144 -15.26 13.94 -3.58
C VAL A 144 -16.22 15.14 -3.62
N PRO A 145 -16.17 15.98 -4.67
CA PRO A 145 -17.15 17.03 -4.86
C PRO A 145 -18.57 16.45 -4.89
N PHE A 146 -19.48 17.02 -4.08
CA PHE A 146 -20.90 16.66 -4.03
C PHE A 146 -21.20 15.22 -3.58
N VAL A 147 -20.76 14.84 -2.38
CA VAL A 147 -21.26 13.61 -1.72
C VAL A 147 -22.77 13.74 -1.47
N PRO A 148 -23.63 12.87 -2.06
CA PRO A 148 -25.06 12.93 -1.84
C PRO A 148 -25.41 12.69 -0.36
N ARG A 149 -26.42 13.39 0.16
CA ARG A 149 -26.82 13.26 1.58
C ARG A 149 -27.22 11.83 1.97
N PHE A 150 -27.74 11.04 1.04
CA PHE A 150 -28.09 9.64 1.29
C PHE A 150 -26.86 8.73 1.42
N ALA A 151 -25.71 9.12 0.87
CA ALA A 151 -24.47 8.35 0.90
C ALA A 151 -23.68 8.53 2.20
N THR A 152 -23.98 9.55 3.02
CA THR A 152 -23.18 9.88 4.20
C THR A 152 -23.24 8.81 5.29
N ALA A 153 -24.41 8.20 5.52
CA ALA A 153 -24.57 7.17 6.55
C ALA A 153 -23.91 5.84 6.17
N PRO A 154 -24.10 5.28 4.95
CA PRO A 154 -23.33 4.14 4.48
C PRO A 154 -21.81 4.39 4.51
N LEU A 155 -21.39 5.58 4.10
CA LEU A 155 -19.98 5.97 4.10
C LEU A 155 -19.41 5.98 5.52
N ALA A 156 -20.19 6.39 6.54
CA ALA A 156 -19.76 6.34 7.94
C ALA A 156 -19.41 4.94 8.47
N LEU A 157 -19.95 3.87 7.85
CA LEU A 157 -19.61 2.49 8.22
C LEU A 157 -18.21 2.09 7.77
N LEU A 158 -17.60 2.87 6.88
CA LEU A 158 -16.34 2.58 6.23
C LEU A 158 -15.14 3.23 6.90
N ASP A 159 -15.38 4.00 7.96
CA ASP A 159 -14.37 4.74 8.71
C ASP A 159 -13.17 3.87 9.14
N ARG A 160 -13.43 2.58 9.39
CA ARG A 160 -12.44 1.61 9.86
C ARG A 160 -11.65 0.94 8.74
N PHE A 161 -12.13 0.94 7.51
CA PHE A 161 -11.54 0.13 6.46
C PHE A 161 -10.43 0.88 5.75
N GLY A 162 -9.26 0.25 5.65
CA GLY A 162 -8.07 0.92 5.16
C GLY A 162 -7.56 2.00 6.11
N ALA A 163 -8.09 2.09 7.33
CA ALA A 163 -7.76 3.19 8.21
C ALA A 163 -6.34 3.06 8.74
N VAL A 164 -5.53 4.09 8.56
CA VAL A 164 -4.20 4.20 9.17
C VAL A 164 -4.22 5.41 10.09
N THR A 165 -4.08 5.17 11.38
CA THR A 165 -4.08 6.21 12.41
C THR A 165 -2.68 6.33 12.98
N LEU A 166 -2.16 7.55 13.09
CA LEU A 166 -0.88 7.82 13.71
C LEU A 166 -0.98 9.05 14.61
N SER A 167 -0.58 8.91 15.86
CA SER A 167 -0.44 10.04 16.77
C SER A 167 0.81 9.87 17.64
N PRO A 168 1.19 10.91 18.42
CA PRO A 168 2.28 10.78 19.37
C PRO A 168 1.98 9.78 20.51
N GLN A 169 0.75 9.28 20.64
CA GLN A 169 0.33 8.38 21.72
C GLN A 169 -0.15 7.00 21.23
N LYS A 170 -0.57 6.88 19.97
CA LYS A 170 -1.12 5.63 19.41
C LYS A 170 -0.79 5.44 17.94
N VAL A 171 -0.90 4.19 17.51
CA VAL A 171 -0.89 3.76 16.11
C VAL A 171 -2.08 2.86 15.86
N GLY A 172 -2.72 2.98 14.71
CA GLY A 172 -3.87 2.19 14.32
C GLY A 172 -3.76 1.67 12.90
N LEU A 173 -4.18 0.42 12.71
CA LEU A 173 -4.38 -0.20 11.40
C LEU A 173 -5.80 -0.75 11.34
N ASP A 174 -6.51 -0.47 10.26
CA ASP A 174 -7.86 -0.95 9.96
C ASP A 174 -8.86 -0.74 11.11
N GLY A 175 -8.83 0.47 11.67
CA GLY A 175 -9.74 0.90 12.74
C GLY A 175 -9.39 0.31 14.11
N LYS A 176 -8.21 -0.31 14.25
CA LYS A 176 -7.71 -0.88 15.49
C LYS A 176 -6.55 -0.06 16.04
N ASP A 177 -6.90 0.91 16.85
CA ASP A 177 -5.95 1.79 17.55
C ASP A 177 -5.31 1.11 18.76
N VAL A 178 -3.99 1.25 18.89
CA VAL A 178 -3.17 0.73 19.98
C VAL A 178 -2.26 1.85 20.48
N THR A 179 -2.27 2.08 21.80
CA THR A 179 -1.35 3.04 22.43
C THR A 179 0.09 2.52 22.40
N TRP A 180 1.06 3.42 22.20
CA TRP A 180 2.47 3.03 22.03
C TRP A 180 3.04 2.26 23.22
N ASP A 181 2.59 2.53 24.46
CA ASP A 181 2.99 1.80 25.68
C ASP A 181 2.57 0.32 25.70
N ARG A 182 1.59 -0.03 24.85
CA ARG A 182 1.12 -1.41 24.66
C ARG A 182 1.72 -2.07 23.44
N VAL A 183 2.31 -1.33 22.51
CA VAL A 183 2.94 -1.92 21.32
C VAL A 183 4.20 -2.66 21.75
N VAL A 184 4.35 -3.88 21.24
CA VAL A 184 5.46 -4.78 21.55
C VAL A 184 6.42 -4.88 20.37
N GLU A 185 5.90 -4.86 19.14
CA GLU A 185 6.69 -4.96 17.91
C GLU A 185 5.89 -4.35 16.75
N VAL A 186 6.58 -3.65 15.84
CA VAL A 186 6.03 -3.24 14.55
C VAL A 186 6.71 -4.06 13.47
N ARG A 187 5.94 -4.74 12.62
CA ARG A 187 6.45 -5.51 11.49
C ARG A 187 6.26 -4.74 10.20
N THR A 188 7.27 -4.80 9.35
CA THR A 188 7.20 -4.28 7.98
C THR A 188 7.55 -5.38 6.99
N GLU A 189 6.87 -5.37 5.85
CA GLU A 189 7.10 -6.27 4.73
C GLU A 189 7.04 -5.48 3.42
N PRO A 190 7.68 -5.96 2.35
CA PRO A 190 7.45 -5.42 1.01
C PRO A 190 5.96 -5.45 0.68
N ALA A 191 5.41 -4.37 0.13
CA ALA A 191 3.96 -4.26 -0.03
C ALA A 191 3.35 -5.35 -0.90
N TRP A 192 4.09 -5.87 -1.88
CA TRP A 192 3.65 -7.00 -2.70
C TRP A 192 3.36 -8.29 -1.93
N THR A 193 3.86 -8.47 -0.70
CA THR A 193 3.53 -9.66 0.13
C THR A 193 2.12 -9.59 0.70
N CYS A 194 1.57 -8.39 0.84
CA CYS A 194 0.22 -8.14 1.38
C CYS A 194 -0.75 -7.55 0.35
N LEU A 195 -0.28 -7.22 -0.85
CA LEU A 195 -1.11 -6.76 -1.96
C LEU A 195 -1.27 -7.90 -2.96
N SER A 196 -2.33 -8.69 -2.78
CA SER A 196 -2.77 -9.69 -3.75
C SER A 196 -4.12 -9.35 -4.37
N ALA A 197 -4.40 -9.77 -5.61
CA ALA A 197 -5.74 -9.57 -6.17
C ALA A 197 -6.78 -10.33 -5.38
N GLU A 198 -6.47 -11.52 -4.88
CA GLU A 198 -7.40 -12.33 -4.07
C GLU A 198 -7.70 -11.62 -2.74
N MET A 199 -6.69 -11.03 -2.09
CA MET A 199 -6.88 -10.21 -0.89
C MET A 199 -7.65 -8.93 -1.19
N PHE A 200 -7.34 -8.27 -2.31
CA PHE A 200 -8.04 -7.07 -2.76
C PHE A 200 -9.51 -7.36 -3.09
N GLU A 201 -9.79 -8.46 -3.79
CA GLU A 201 -11.14 -8.93 -4.11
C GLU A 201 -11.91 -9.31 -2.85
N ALA A 202 -11.26 -10.00 -1.90
CA ALA A 202 -11.86 -10.34 -0.62
C ALA A 202 -12.19 -9.10 0.22
N ASP A 203 -11.31 -8.09 0.23
CA ASP A 203 -11.56 -6.81 0.88
C ASP A 203 -12.69 -6.03 0.16
N LEU A 204 -12.77 -6.10 -1.17
CA LEU A 204 -13.85 -5.48 -1.94
C LEU A 204 -15.21 -6.16 -1.69
N ALA A 205 -15.22 -7.48 -1.62
CA ALA A 205 -16.40 -8.26 -1.21
C ALA A 205 -16.83 -7.91 0.22
N ARG A 206 -15.89 -7.62 1.12
CA ARG A 206 -16.19 -7.17 2.49
C ARG A 206 -16.93 -5.83 2.51
N PHE A 207 -16.61 -4.89 1.60
CA PHE A 207 -17.38 -3.64 1.49
C PHE A 207 -18.84 -3.89 1.09
N VAL A 208 -19.06 -4.81 0.15
CA VAL A 208 -20.41 -5.18 -0.32
C VAL A 208 -21.25 -5.79 0.80
N THR A 209 -20.65 -6.56 1.71
CA THR A 209 -21.36 -7.19 2.83
C THR A 209 -21.61 -6.23 4.00
N VAL A 210 -20.69 -5.31 4.25
CA VAL A 210 -20.77 -4.36 5.38
C VAL A 210 -21.76 -3.23 5.10
N ILE A 211 -21.86 -2.77 3.84
CA ILE A 211 -22.77 -1.70 3.48
C ILE A 211 -24.18 -2.28 3.36
N PRO A 212 -25.13 -1.92 4.24
CA PRO A 212 -26.49 -2.44 4.17
C PRO A 212 -27.16 -2.02 2.86
N PRO A 213 -28.15 -2.78 2.35
CA PRO A 213 -28.87 -2.46 1.13
C PRO A 213 -29.82 -1.26 1.37
N VAL A 214 -29.25 -0.07 1.46
CA VAL A 214 -29.94 1.21 1.69
C VAL A 214 -29.70 2.16 0.53
N PRO A 215 -30.57 3.16 0.31
CA PRO A 215 -30.39 4.14 -0.77
C PRO A 215 -29.01 4.78 -0.72
N GLY A 216 -28.31 4.81 -1.85
CA GLY A 216 -26.95 5.36 -1.94
C GLY A 216 -25.83 4.35 -1.80
N ARG A 217 -26.14 3.10 -1.47
CA ARG A 217 -25.17 2.01 -1.46
C ARG A 217 -24.44 1.89 -2.79
N GLY A 218 -25.16 1.96 -3.91
CA GLY A 218 -24.59 1.83 -5.24
C GLY A 218 -23.61 2.96 -5.55
N TRP A 219 -23.96 4.20 -5.17
CA TRP A 219 -23.06 5.34 -5.29
C TRP A 219 -21.78 5.15 -4.46
N VAL A 220 -21.90 4.71 -3.21
CA VAL A 220 -20.75 4.50 -2.30
C VAL A 220 -19.85 3.39 -2.82
N LEU A 221 -20.42 2.22 -3.16
CA LEU A 221 -19.66 1.10 -3.72
C LEU A 221 -18.94 1.50 -5.00
N ARG A 222 -19.60 2.24 -5.89
CA ARG A 222 -18.99 2.77 -7.12
C ARG A 222 -17.76 3.61 -6.81
N ARG A 223 -17.86 4.61 -5.94
CA ARG A 223 -16.74 5.52 -5.63
C ARG A 223 -15.60 4.82 -4.90
N ILE A 224 -15.89 3.84 -4.06
CA ILE A 224 -14.86 3.03 -3.39
C ILE A 224 -14.15 2.13 -4.37
N SER A 225 -14.88 1.42 -5.24
CA SER A 225 -14.26 0.57 -6.26
C SER A 225 -13.37 1.40 -7.17
N GLU A 226 -13.87 2.54 -7.66
CA GLU A 226 -13.10 3.46 -8.47
C GLU A 226 -11.82 3.94 -7.76
N LEU A 227 -11.93 4.36 -6.49
CA LEU A 227 -10.77 4.76 -5.68
C LEU A 227 -9.75 3.62 -5.56
N LEU A 228 -10.18 2.47 -5.03
CA LEU A 228 -9.31 1.35 -4.71
C LEU A 228 -8.60 0.80 -5.94
N MET A 229 -9.31 0.67 -7.05
CA MET A 229 -8.73 0.20 -8.30
C MET A 229 -7.72 1.19 -8.85
N SER A 230 -7.99 2.49 -8.71
CA SER A 230 -7.06 3.54 -9.13
C SER A 230 -5.81 3.57 -8.26
N LEU A 231 -5.95 3.48 -6.93
CA LEU A 231 -4.84 3.35 -5.99
C LEU A 231 -3.99 2.11 -6.32
N TYR A 232 -4.65 0.98 -6.56
CA TYR A 232 -3.98 -0.26 -6.91
C TYR A 232 -3.19 -0.13 -8.22
N LEU A 233 -3.79 0.41 -9.28
CA LEU A 233 -3.11 0.62 -10.57
C LEU A 233 -1.96 1.63 -10.47
N SER A 234 -2.03 2.60 -9.56
CA SER A 234 -0.99 3.62 -9.36
C SER A 234 0.29 3.06 -8.74
N VAL A 235 0.20 2.01 -7.93
CA VAL A 235 1.36 1.39 -7.27
C VAL A 235 2.00 0.28 -8.11
N LEU A 236 1.32 -0.16 -9.18
CA LEU A 236 1.82 -1.18 -10.10
C LEU A 236 2.78 -0.60 -11.15
N PRO A 237 3.82 -1.35 -11.57
CA PRO A 237 4.76 -0.91 -12.61
C PRO A 237 4.08 -0.73 -13.98
N PRO A 238 4.55 0.21 -14.83
CA PRO A 238 3.97 0.51 -16.16
C PRO A 238 3.77 -0.72 -17.06
N GLU A 239 2.76 -0.68 -17.92
CA GLU A 239 2.42 -1.80 -18.83
C GLU A 239 3.39 -1.93 -20.01
N ASP A 240 3.90 -0.80 -20.51
CA ASP A 240 4.80 -0.75 -21.68
C ASP A 240 6.28 -0.82 -21.31
N ALA A 241 6.61 -1.11 -20.05
CA ALA A 241 8.00 -1.33 -19.68
C ALA A 241 8.49 -2.62 -20.36
N PRO A 242 9.54 -2.57 -21.22
CA PRO A 242 10.21 -3.78 -21.69
C PRO A 242 10.50 -4.73 -20.53
N GLU A 243 10.43 -6.04 -20.74
CA GLU A 243 10.70 -7.03 -19.68
C GLU A 243 12.07 -6.78 -19.01
N ASP A 244 13.08 -6.39 -19.82
CA ASP A 244 14.41 -5.98 -19.39
C ASP A 244 14.40 -4.64 -18.62
N ALA A 245 13.60 -3.66 -19.06
CA ALA A 245 13.47 -2.37 -18.38
C ALA A 245 12.70 -2.47 -17.06
N LEU A 246 11.83 -3.47 -16.92
CA LEU A 246 11.17 -3.78 -15.67
C LEU A 246 12.15 -4.46 -14.71
N GLU A 247 13.02 -5.35 -15.20
CA GLU A 247 14.10 -5.93 -14.41
C GLU A 247 15.10 -4.85 -13.95
N ASP A 248 15.49 -3.94 -14.85
CA ASP A 248 16.34 -2.78 -14.54
C ASP A 248 15.64 -1.79 -13.59
N ALA A 249 14.38 -1.42 -13.82
CA ALA A 249 13.62 -0.56 -12.91
C ALA A 249 13.44 -1.20 -11.54
N LEU A 250 13.38 -2.53 -11.44
CA LEU A 250 13.32 -3.22 -10.15
C LEU A 250 14.69 -3.35 -9.49
N ALA A 251 15.77 -3.42 -10.26
CA ALA A 251 17.15 -3.32 -9.76
C ALA A 251 17.44 -1.88 -9.27
N GLU A 252 16.95 -0.87 -9.98
CA GLU A 252 17.00 0.54 -9.60
C GLU A 252 16.09 0.84 -8.42
N VAL A 253 14.86 0.32 -8.35
CA VAL A 253 13.97 0.45 -7.17
C VAL A 253 14.48 -0.39 -5.99
N GLN A 254 15.29 -1.43 -6.20
CA GLN A 254 16.05 -2.07 -5.11
C GLN A 254 17.18 -1.17 -4.60
N ALA A 255 17.78 -0.35 -5.47
CA ALA A 255 18.77 0.65 -5.09
C ALA A 255 18.12 1.89 -4.44
N ASP A 256 16.96 2.30 -4.93
CA ASP A 256 16.07 3.36 -4.42
C ASP A 256 14.82 2.73 -3.79
N ALA A 257 15.00 2.08 -2.63
CA ALA A 257 13.99 1.31 -1.89
C ALA A 257 12.73 2.08 -1.41
N GLU A 258 12.42 3.24 -2.01
CA GLU A 258 11.37 4.18 -1.61
C GLU A 258 10.16 4.24 -2.56
N ALA A 259 10.14 3.55 -3.70
CA ALA A 259 9.05 3.67 -4.69
C ALA A 259 8.22 2.39 -4.93
N GLY A 260 6.89 2.53 -4.88
CA GLY A 260 5.92 1.55 -5.41
C GLY A 260 5.76 0.24 -4.62
N LEU A 261 5.37 -0.85 -5.29
CA LEU A 261 5.11 -2.16 -4.68
C LEU A 261 6.29 -2.79 -3.91
N LEU A 262 7.51 -2.39 -4.23
CA LEU A 262 8.72 -2.88 -3.56
C LEU A 262 8.96 -2.16 -2.22
N SER A 263 8.34 -1.00 -2.01
CA SER A 263 8.38 -0.28 -0.75
C SER A 263 7.88 -1.15 0.40
N ARG A 264 8.48 -0.98 1.57
CA ARG A 264 7.99 -1.64 2.78
C ARG A 264 6.83 -0.87 3.38
N VAL A 265 5.75 -1.59 3.68
CA VAL A 265 4.61 -1.08 4.44
C VAL A 265 4.59 -1.71 5.83
N VAL A 266 3.94 -1.05 6.77
CA VAL A 266 3.67 -1.63 8.09
C VAL A 266 2.52 -2.62 7.94
N THR A 267 2.83 -3.90 8.09
CA THR A 267 1.85 -4.99 7.92
C THR A 267 1.22 -5.42 9.23
N THR A 268 1.95 -5.32 10.34
CA THR A 268 1.46 -5.78 11.64
C THR A 268 1.95 -4.91 12.78
N VAL A 269 1.04 -4.57 13.70
CA VAL A 269 1.35 -4.02 15.01
C VAL A 269 1.02 -5.08 16.06
N VAL A 270 2.05 -5.64 16.69
CA VAL A 270 1.92 -6.61 17.79
C VAL A 270 1.81 -5.82 19.09
N TYR A 271 0.82 -6.16 19.93
CA TYR A 271 0.55 -5.41 21.14
C TYR A 271 0.16 -6.29 22.33
N ARG A 272 0.37 -5.78 23.54
CA ARG A 272 0.03 -6.45 24.79
C ARG A 272 -1.47 -6.41 25.04
N ARG A 273 -2.08 -7.55 25.35
CA ARG A 273 -3.46 -7.67 25.86
C ARG A 273 -3.43 -7.91 27.37
N ARG A 274 -4.62 -7.93 28.01
CA ARG A 274 -4.73 -8.30 29.44
C ARG A 274 -4.10 -9.68 29.71
N PHE A 275 -4.21 -10.58 28.74
CA PHE A 275 -3.54 -11.87 28.72
C PHE A 275 -2.97 -12.09 27.31
N GLY A 276 -1.67 -12.39 27.23
CA GLY A 276 -0.96 -12.61 25.97
C GLY A 276 -0.79 -11.38 25.09
N THR A 277 -0.58 -11.61 23.81
CA THR A 277 -0.42 -10.59 22.76
C THR A 277 -1.60 -10.63 21.79
N GLY A 278 -1.77 -9.54 21.06
CA GLY A 278 -2.64 -9.48 19.90
C GLY A 278 -1.93 -8.83 18.73
N GLU A 279 -2.50 -8.98 17.56
CA GLU A 279 -1.99 -8.38 16.33
C GLU A 279 -3.07 -7.49 15.71
N ALA A 280 -2.68 -6.31 15.25
CA ALA A 280 -3.45 -5.51 14.31
C ALA A 280 -2.77 -5.66 12.95
N THR A 281 -3.47 -6.24 11.98
CA THR A 281 -2.94 -6.55 10.66
C THR A 281 -3.49 -5.58 9.63
N VAL A 282 -2.66 -5.23 8.66
CA VAL A 282 -3.03 -4.36 7.55
C VAL A 282 -3.99 -5.07 6.60
N SER A 283 -4.98 -4.35 6.07
CA SER A 283 -5.77 -4.73 4.89
C SER A 283 -5.10 -4.26 3.60
N ALA A 284 -5.55 -4.77 2.45
CA ALA A 284 -5.05 -4.27 1.17
C ALA A 284 -5.30 -2.76 0.99
N PRO A 285 -6.49 -2.20 1.32
CA PRO A 285 -6.71 -0.75 1.34
C PRO A 285 -5.72 0.02 2.23
N SER A 286 -5.43 -0.45 3.45
CA SER A 286 -4.48 0.23 4.35
C SER A 286 -3.06 0.21 3.77
N ALA A 287 -2.64 -0.90 3.16
CA ALA A 287 -1.33 -1.01 2.53
C ALA A 287 -1.23 -0.08 1.31
N LEU A 288 -2.27 -0.01 0.46
CA LEU A 288 -2.34 0.94 -0.65
C LEU A 288 -2.24 2.39 -0.18
N LEU A 289 -2.92 2.75 0.91
CA LEU A 289 -2.85 4.11 1.46
C LEU A 289 -1.47 4.46 1.99
N GLN A 290 -0.77 3.51 2.61
CA GLN A 290 0.62 3.70 3.04
C GLN A 290 1.57 3.93 1.85
N LEU A 291 1.33 3.29 0.70
CA LEU A 291 2.12 3.44 -0.51
C LEU A 291 1.85 4.77 -1.21
N VAL A 292 0.56 5.13 -1.36
CA VAL A 292 0.13 6.29 -2.12
C VAL A 292 0.29 7.60 -1.35
N LEU A 293 0.45 7.54 -0.02
CA LEU A 293 0.77 8.69 0.82
C LEU A 293 2.21 8.58 1.34
N PRO A 294 3.20 9.15 0.62
CA PRO A 294 4.61 9.03 0.96
C PRO A 294 4.91 9.46 2.39
N GLY A 295 5.87 8.79 3.02
CA GLY A 295 6.27 9.06 4.40
C GLY A 295 5.36 8.43 5.46
N THR A 296 4.24 7.79 5.10
CA THR A 296 3.34 7.15 6.08
C THR A 296 4.04 6.01 6.82
N ALA A 297 4.51 4.98 6.10
CA ALA A 297 5.20 3.85 6.72
C ALA A 297 6.48 4.29 7.46
N GLY A 298 7.25 5.22 6.87
CA GLY A 298 8.44 5.81 7.49
C GLY A 298 8.13 6.50 8.81
N THR A 299 7.10 7.35 8.85
CA THR A 299 6.71 8.07 10.08
C THR A 299 6.22 7.09 11.16
N ILE A 300 5.50 6.02 10.81
CA ILE A 300 5.12 4.98 11.78
C ILE A 300 6.37 4.31 12.36
N VAL A 301 7.33 3.95 11.53
CA VAL A 301 8.59 3.29 11.92
C VAL A 301 9.43 4.21 12.81
N GLU A 302 9.61 5.47 12.44
CA GLU A 302 10.37 6.45 13.23
C GLU A 302 9.68 6.76 14.57
N THR A 303 8.34 6.84 14.57
CA THR A 303 7.57 7.02 15.81
C THR A 303 7.71 5.79 16.71
N ALA A 304 7.64 4.58 16.16
CA ALA A 304 7.85 3.35 16.93
C ALA A 304 9.25 3.32 17.57
N ARG A 305 10.30 3.66 16.81
CA ARG A 305 11.67 3.76 17.31
C ARG A 305 11.79 4.79 18.44
N ALA A 306 11.16 5.96 18.31
CA ALA A 306 11.15 6.99 19.35
C ALA A 306 10.49 6.52 20.66
N HIS A 307 9.51 5.62 20.58
CA HIS A 307 8.89 4.99 21.75
C HIS A 307 9.66 3.75 22.28
N GLY A 308 10.82 3.43 21.71
CA GLY A 308 11.59 2.23 22.08
C GLY A 308 10.95 0.92 21.63
N VAL A 309 10.01 0.96 20.68
CA VAL A 309 9.36 -0.21 20.11
C VAL A 309 10.24 -0.82 19.02
N PRO A 310 10.56 -2.13 19.08
CA PRO A 310 11.35 -2.78 18.05
C PRO A 310 10.59 -2.83 16.71
N VAL A 311 11.30 -2.50 15.63
CA VAL A 311 10.81 -2.59 14.26
C VAL A 311 11.45 -3.79 13.59
N ARG A 312 10.63 -4.77 13.21
CA ARG A 312 11.07 -5.99 12.54
C ARG A 312 10.78 -5.91 11.05
N HIS A 313 11.84 -5.93 10.26
CA HIS A 313 11.74 -6.11 8.82
C HIS A 313 11.60 -7.60 8.52
N VAL A 314 10.39 -8.06 8.22
CA VAL A 314 10.17 -9.45 7.84
C VAL A 314 10.75 -9.64 6.43
N PRO A 315 11.61 -10.65 6.22
CA PRO A 315 12.13 -10.94 4.89
C PRO A 315 10.99 -11.42 3.99
N ALA A 316 11.03 -11.03 2.73
CA ALA A 316 10.16 -11.68 1.75
C ALA A 316 10.54 -13.18 1.71
N VAL A 317 9.54 -14.06 1.82
CA VAL A 317 9.73 -15.48 1.50
C VAL A 317 10.11 -15.55 0.02
N ASP A 318 11.07 -16.40 -0.34
CA ASP A 318 11.62 -16.57 -1.70
C ASP A 318 10.53 -16.80 -2.76
N THR A 319 9.91 -15.71 -3.16
CA THR A 319 9.02 -15.62 -4.31
C THR A 319 9.84 -14.84 -5.30
N SER A 320 10.19 -15.46 -6.42
CA SER A 320 10.98 -14.75 -7.43
C SER A 320 10.21 -13.48 -7.82
N ILE A 321 10.93 -12.37 -7.89
CA ILE A 321 10.35 -11.07 -8.25
C ILE A 321 9.60 -11.18 -9.59
N GLY A 322 10.10 -11.98 -10.54
CA GLY A 322 9.41 -12.32 -11.79
C GLY A 322 8.05 -13.03 -11.63
N SER A 323 7.83 -13.77 -10.54
CA SER A 323 6.49 -14.31 -10.19
C SER A 323 5.55 -13.19 -9.75
N VAL A 324 6.04 -12.27 -8.90
CA VAL A 324 5.28 -11.10 -8.40
C VAL A 324 4.89 -10.18 -9.55
N ILE A 325 5.81 -9.92 -10.48
CA ILE A 325 5.56 -9.14 -11.69
C ILE A 325 4.48 -9.76 -12.56
N ARG A 326 4.63 -11.05 -12.93
CA ARG A 326 3.66 -11.73 -13.79
C ARG A 326 2.27 -11.75 -13.14
N ARG A 327 2.24 -11.89 -11.82
CA ARG A 327 1.02 -11.77 -11.03
C ARG A 327 0.46 -10.35 -11.09
N GLY A 328 1.29 -9.32 -10.89
CA GLY A 328 0.92 -7.91 -11.03
C GLY A 328 0.38 -7.54 -12.41
N ALA A 329 0.97 -8.07 -13.49
CA ALA A 329 0.47 -7.88 -14.85
C ALA A 329 -0.88 -8.60 -15.06
N SER A 330 -1.05 -9.81 -14.52
CA SER A 330 -2.34 -10.51 -14.52
C SER A 330 -3.40 -9.70 -13.77
N TRP A 331 -3.05 -9.17 -12.59
CA TRP A 331 -3.91 -8.36 -11.76
C TRP A 331 -4.28 -7.03 -12.42
N ARG A 332 -3.34 -6.37 -13.08
CA ARG A 332 -3.60 -5.16 -13.87
C ARG A 332 -4.67 -5.41 -14.92
N ARG A 333 -4.57 -6.52 -15.67
CA ARG A 333 -5.58 -6.90 -16.68
C ARG A 333 -6.94 -7.18 -16.04
N ALA A 334 -6.96 -7.90 -14.92
CA ALA A 334 -8.18 -8.18 -14.16
C ALA A 334 -8.87 -6.89 -13.67
N VAL A 335 -8.12 -6.01 -13.01
CA VAL A 335 -8.62 -4.73 -12.50
C VAL A 335 -9.05 -3.81 -13.64
N SER A 336 -8.28 -3.72 -14.73
CA SER A 336 -8.65 -2.90 -15.89
C SER A 336 -9.93 -3.42 -16.55
N GLY A 337 -10.05 -4.75 -16.75
CA GLY A 337 -11.26 -5.37 -17.28
C GLY A 337 -12.48 -5.15 -16.38
N LEU A 338 -12.31 -5.24 -15.05
CA LEU A 338 -13.37 -4.91 -14.10
C LEU A 338 -13.76 -3.43 -14.18
N ARG A 339 -12.80 -2.52 -14.36
CA ARG A 339 -13.05 -1.08 -14.46
C ARG A 339 -13.86 -0.76 -15.71
N ASP A 340 -13.49 -1.37 -16.83
CA ASP A 340 -14.13 -1.17 -18.12
C ASP A 340 -15.55 -1.76 -18.13
N ASP A 341 -15.74 -2.95 -17.55
CA ASP A 341 -17.07 -3.56 -17.37
C ASP A 341 -17.98 -2.68 -16.50
N LEU A 342 -17.49 -2.20 -15.35
CA LEU A 342 -18.24 -1.29 -14.49
C LEU A 342 -18.58 0.04 -15.18
N THR A 343 -17.62 0.61 -15.92
CA THR A 343 -17.81 1.86 -16.67
C THR A 343 -18.86 1.68 -17.77
N SER A 344 -18.82 0.57 -18.51
CA SER A 344 -19.81 0.24 -19.53
C SER A 344 -21.22 0.07 -18.94
N ARG A 345 -21.34 -0.71 -17.86
CA ARG A 345 -22.62 -0.95 -17.17
C ARG A 345 -23.23 0.33 -16.58
N TRP A 346 -22.40 1.25 -16.12
CA TRP A 346 -22.87 2.52 -15.54
C TRP A 346 -23.03 3.65 -16.56
N GLY A 347 -22.32 3.61 -17.68
CA GLY A 347 -22.41 4.60 -18.76
C GLY A 347 -23.59 4.38 -19.71
N GLY A 348 -24.03 3.14 -19.88
CA GLY A 348 -25.09 2.77 -20.84
C GLY A 348 -26.52 3.23 -20.51
N GLY A 349 -26.77 3.84 -19.35
CA GLY A 349 -28.13 4.25 -18.92
C GLY A 349 -28.60 5.64 -19.39
N ARG A 350 -27.86 6.33 -20.27
CA ARG A 350 -28.11 7.75 -20.60
C ARG A 350 -28.55 8.03 -22.06
N GLN A 351 -28.88 7.01 -22.84
CA GLN A 351 -29.47 7.17 -24.18
C GLN A 351 -30.84 6.49 -24.19
N ASP A 352 -31.89 7.25 -23.84
CA ASP A 352 -33.28 7.11 -24.29
C ASP A 352 -34.18 7.88 -23.30
N GLY A 353 -34.43 9.15 -23.62
CA GLY A 353 -35.29 10.06 -22.86
C GLY A 353 -35.55 11.34 -23.61
#